data_AF-A0A2V7JEZ5-F1
#
_entry.id   AF-A0A2V7JEZ5-F1
#
_cell.length_a   1.000
_cell.length_b   1.000
_cell.length_c   1.000
_cell.angle_alpha   90.00
_cell.angle_beta   90.00
_cell.angle_gamma   90.00
#
_symmetry.space_group_name_H-M   'P 1'
#
loop_
_entity.id
_entity.type
_entity.pdbx_description
1 polymer ?
#
loop_
_entity_poly.entity_id
_entity_poly.type
_entity_poly.pdbx_seq_one_letter_code
_entity_poly.pdbx_strand_id
1 'polypeptide(L)' 'TTQILRAVWGTSASDVWAVGNLRTIIHYDGSSWSTVRSETTDILMDVWGSSSSNLWSVGTTGTILHAAPGP' A
#
# COMPACT_ATOMS: atom_id res chain seq x y z
N THR A 1 3.85 -9.07 10.65
CA THR A 1 4.93 -8.07 10.47
C THR A 1 5.03 -7.22 11.73
N THR A 2 6.22 -6.91 12.24
CA THR A 2 6.46 -5.97 13.35
C THR A 2 6.86 -4.57 12.85
N GLN A 3 6.44 -4.22 11.63
CA GLN A 3 6.83 -2.99 10.97
C GLN A 3 5.87 -1.83 11.26
N ILE A 4 6.43 -0.61 11.22
CA ILE A 4 5.66 0.63 11.33
C ILE A 4 4.89 0.86 10.03
N LEU A 5 3.56 0.88 10.13
CA LEU A 5 2.66 1.35 9.10
C LEU A 5 2.44 2.85 9.28
N ARG A 6 2.42 3.59 8.17
CA ARG A 6 2.39 5.06 8.14
C ARG A 6 1.07 5.61 7.63
N ALA A 7 0.47 4.94 6.67
CA ALA A 7 -0.78 5.35 6.08
C ALA A 7 -1.65 4.16 5.75
N VAL A 8 -2.96 4.41 5.73
CA VAL A 8 -4.00 3.46 5.38
C VAL A 8 -5.02 4.14 4.48
N TRP A 9 -5.45 3.44 3.45
CA TRP A 9 -6.50 3.88 2.54
C TRP A 9 -7.36 2.69 2.14
N GLY A 10 -8.65 2.89 1.86
CA GLY A 10 -9.49 1.81 1.39
C GLY A 10 -10.67 2.31 0.59
N THR A 11 -11.14 1.49 -0.34
CA THR A 11 -12.37 1.76 -1.10
C THR A 11 -13.61 1.17 -0.43
N SER A 12 -13.44 0.13 0.39
CA SER A 12 -14.51 -0.59 1.06
C SER A 12 -14.01 -1.35 2.29
N ALA A 13 -14.93 -1.97 3.04
CA ALA A 13 -14.57 -2.81 4.18
C ALA A 13 -13.77 -4.07 3.77
N SER A 14 -13.77 -4.44 2.50
CA SER A 14 -13.05 -5.60 1.95
C SER A 14 -11.93 -5.23 0.99
N ASP A 15 -11.54 -3.96 0.96
CA ASP A 15 -10.42 -3.48 0.13
C ASP A 15 -9.72 -2.33 0.83
N VAL A 16 -8.70 -2.68 1.62
CA VAL A 16 -7.92 -1.73 2.43
C VAL A 16 -6.44 -1.96 2.22
N TRP A 17 -5.71 -0.89 1.99
CA TRP A 17 -4.28 -0.85 1.74
C TRP A 17 -3.58 -0.13 2.87
N ALA A 18 -2.46 -0.66 3.33
CA ALA A 18 -1.58 0.05 4.25
C ALA A 18 -0.13 -0.02 3.77
N VAL A 19 0.57 1.10 3.95
CA VAL A 19 1.97 1.24 3.56
C VAL A 19 2.83 1.66 4.75
N GLY A 20 4.12 1.34 4.70
CA GLY A 20 5.02 1.65 5.80
C GLY A 20 6.49 1.45 5.50
N ASN A 21 7.26 1.27 6.58
CA ASN A 21 8.72 1.09 6.51
C ASN A 21 9.12 -0.22 5.81
N LEU A 22 10.42 -0.31 5.46
CA LEU A 22 11.07 -1.45 4.82
C LEU A 22 10.19 -2.12 3.76
N ARG A 23 9.73 -1.33 2.77
CA ARG A 23 9.02 -1.84 1.58
C ARG A 23 7.66 -2.46 1.90
N THR A 24 7.08 -2.16 3.06
CA THR A 24 5.81 -2.78 3.47
C THR A 24 4.66 -2.16 2.70
N ILE A 25 4.04 -2.96 1.85
CA ILE A 25 2.69 -2.74 1.32
C ILE A 25 1.89 -3.98 1.72
N ILE A 26 0.76 -3.78 2.38
CA ILE A 26 -0.16 -4.85 2.74
C ILE A 26 -1.58 -4.51 2.26
N HIS A 27 -2.32 -5.55 1.89
CA HIS A 27 -3.68 -5.46 1.39
C HIS A 27 -4.60 -6.36 2.19
N TYR A 28 -5.77 -5.84 2.55
CA TYR A 28 -6.86 -6.54 3.20
C TYR A 28 -7.97 -6.82 2.19
N ASP A 29 -8.30 -8.10 2.03
CA ASP A 29 -9.30 -8.61 1.09
C ASP A 29 -10.71 -8.78 1.69
N GLY A 30 -10.92 -8.30 2.93
CA GLY A 30 -12.15 -8.52 3.69
C GLY A 30 -12.11 -9.73 4.62
N SER A 31 -11.06 -10.54 4.54
CA SER A 31 -10.86 -11.71 5.41
C SER A 31 -9.47 -11.72 6.05
N SER A 32 -8.44 -11.37 5.28
CA SER A 32 -7.04 -11.47 5.71
C SER A 32 -6.16 -10.37 5.15
N TRP A 33 -5.06 -10.08 5.84
CA TRP A 33 -4.01 -9.19 5.35
C TRP A 33 -2.93 -10.01 4.63
N SER A 34 -2.57 -9.61 3.42
CA SER A 34 -1.47 -10.20 2.65
C SER A 34 -0.40 -9.14 2.32
N THR A 35 0.85 -9.57 2.17
CA THR A 35 1.94 -8.66 1.77
C THR A 35 2.02 -8.58 0.25
N VAL A 36 2.03 -7.35 -0.26
CA VAL A 36 2.21 -7.07 -1.68
C VAL A 36 3.66 -6.71 -1.94
N ARG A 37 4.26 -7.32 -2.95
CA ARG A 37 5.64 -7.06 -3.33
C ARG A 37 5.78 -5.61 -3.80
N SER A 38 6.57 -4.82 -3.09
CA SER A 38 6.93 -3.46 -3.53
C SER A 38 8.14 -3.49 -4.46
N GLU A 39 8.10 -2.68 -5.52
CA GLU A 39 9.22 -2.50 -6.45
C GLU A 39 10.32 -1.60 -5.88
N THR A 40 10.06 -0.84 -4.81
CA THR A 40 11.04 0.06 -4.19
C THR A 40 11.53 -0.43 -2.83
N THR A 41 12.77 -0.07 -2.46
CA THR A 41 13.33 -0.19 -1.11
C THR A 41 12.89 0.92 -0.14
N ASP A 42 12.29 1.98 -0.66
CA ASP A 42 12.05 3.20 0.11
C ASP A 42 10.95 3.03 1.15
N ILE A 43 10.98 3.92 2.13
CA ILE A 43 9.89 4.06 3.09
C ILE A 43 8.73 4.73 2.38
N LEU A 44 7.56 4.07 2.39
CA LEU A 44 6.33 4.62 1.87
C LEU A 44 5.60 5.36 2.99
N MET A 45 5.35 6.64 2.76
CA MET A 45 4.83 7.58 3.74
C MET A 45 3.32 7.76 3.65
N ASP A 46 2.77 7.66 2.44
CA ASP A 46 1.34 7.84 2.20
C ASP A 46 0.86 6.94 1.05
N VAL A 47 -0.44 6.62 1.07
CA VAL A 47 -1.14 5.83 0.06
C VAL A 47 -2.50 6.43 -0.22
N TRP A 48 -2.84 6.53 -1.51
CA TRP A 48 -4.14 7.00 -1.97
C TRP A 48 -4.54 6.26 -3.24
N GLY A 49 -5.84 6.12 -3.50
CA GLY A 49 -6.31 5.58 -4.75
C GLY A 49 -7.58 6.26 -5.24
N SER A 50 -7.84 6.10 -6.54
CA SER A 50 -9.14 6.45 -7.13
C SER A 50 -10.06 5.23 -7.31
N SER A 51 -9.48 4.02 -7.26
CA SER A 51 -10.17 2.73 -7.26
C SER A 51 -9.24 1.67 -6.66
N SER A 52 -9.79 0.47 -6.41
CA SER A 52 -9.02 -0.72 -6.00
C SER A 52 -7.90 -1.07 -7.00
N SER A 53 -8.07 -0.67 -8.25
CA SER A 53 -7.15 -0.88 -9.37
C SER A 53 -6.29 0.33 -9.74
N ASN A 54 -6.33 1.42 -8.95
CA ASN A 54 -5.58 2.64 -9.24
C ASN A 54 -5.08 3.27 -7.94
N LEU A 55 -3.92 2.79 -7.50
CA LEU A 55 -3.26 3.16 -6.26
C LEU A 55 -1.96 3.90 -6.51
N TRP A 56 -1.75 4.92 -5.70
CA TRP A 56 -0.57 5.76 -5.66
C TRP A 56 0.03 5.67 -4.26
N SER A 57 1.34 5.51 -4.18
CA SER A 57 2.07 5.65 -2.92
C SER A 57 3.29 6.53 -3.09
N VAL A 58 3.60 7.31 -2.06
CA VAL A 58 4.71 8.27 -2.07
C VAL A 58 5.70 7.95 -0.95
N GLY A 59 6.99 8.15 -1.20
CA GLY A 59 8.07 7.76 -0.31
C GLY A 59 9.16 8.82 -0.07
N THR A 60 10.12 8.48 0.81
CA THR A 60 11.09 9.41 1.43
C THR A 60 12.17 9.99 0.51
N THR A 61 12.15 9.74 -0.79
CA THR A 61 13.20 10.15 -1.75
C THR A 61 12.61 10.67 -3.07
N GLY A 62 11.37 11.16 -3.02
CA GLY A 62 10.62 11.55 -4.23
C GLY A 62 10.02 10.34 -4.96
N THR A 63 10.04 9.17 -4.33
CA THR A 63 9.46 7.94 -4.87
C THR A 63 7.97 8.08 -5.03
N ILE A 64 7.49 7.82 -6.24
CA ILE A 64 6.07 7.70 -6.55
C ILE A 64 5.91 6.32 -7.17
N LEU A 65 5.08 5.48 -6.55
CA LEU A 65 4.65 4.23 -7.15
C LEU A 65 3.22 4.38 -7.61
N HIS A 66 2.95 3.89 -8.81
CA HIS A 66 1.60 3.67 -9.32
C HIS A 66 1.39 2.18 -9.50
N ALA A 67 0.32 1.66 -8.91
CA ALA A 67 -0.04 0.26 -9.02
C ALA A 67 -1.49 0.12 -9.48
N ALA A 68 -1.70 -0.78 -10.43
CA ALA A 68 -2.97 -1.44 -10.63
C ALA A 68 -2.84 -2.85 -10.05
N PRO A 69 -3.30 -3.10 -8.80
CA PRO A 69 -3.42 -4.46 -8.31
C PRO A 69 -4.19 -5.28 -9.35
N GLY A 70 -3.52 -6.29 -9.92
CA GLY A 70 -4.19 -7.26 -10.79
C GLY A 70 -5.29 -8.00 -10.01
N PRO A 71 -6.25 -8.61 -10.72
CA PRO A 71 -7.43 -9.26 -10.12
C PRO A 71 -7.06 -10.34 -9.10
#